data_AF-A0A6C7E724-F1
#
_entry.id   AF-A0A6C7E724-F1
#
_cell.length_a   1.000
_cell.length_b   1.000
_cell.length_c   1.000
_cell.angle_alpha   90.00
_cell.angle_beta   90.00
_cell.angle_gamma   90.00
#
_symmetry.space_group_name_H-M   'P 1'
#
loop_
_entity.id
_entity.type
_entity.pdbx_description
1 polymer ?
#
loop_
_entity_poly.entity_id
_entity_poly.type
_entity_poly.pdbx_seq_one_letter_code
_entity_poly.pdbx_strand_id
1 'polypeptide(L)'
;MIRAGLAVLRRPSLWPTALRQMRRTAPPGWWKRRPFLPVPSGEYLRFRLITQYGDPEHAWEPDDVVNYLRWCRNFEAGKYPG
;
A
#
# COMPACT_ATOMS: atom_id res chain seq x y z
N MET A 1 -8.97 4.60 4.67
CA MET A 1 -8.92 3.23 4.09
C MET A 1 -9.79 3.10 2.83
N ILE A 2 -11.12 3.21 2.92
CA ILE A 2 -12.03 3.01 1.76
C ILE A 2 -11.71 3.96 0.59
N ARG A 3 -11.50 5.26 0.86
CA ARG A 3 -11.18 6.27 -0.18
C ARG A 3 -9.87 5.97 -0.90
N ALA A 4 -8.83 5.59 -0.16
CA ALA A 4 -7.54 5.19 -0.71
C ALA A 4 -7.66 3.90 -1.56
N GLY A 5 -8.41 2.90 -1.07
CA GLY A 5 -8.69 1.68 -1.83
C GLY A 5 -9.41 1.96 -3.15
N LEU A 6 -10.43 2.81 -3.13
CA LEU A 6 -11.16 3.24 -4.34
C LEU A 6 -10.25 4.00 -5.32
N ALA A 7 -9.34 4.85 -4.83
CA ALA A 7 -8.40 5.58 -5.67
C ALA A 7 -7.42 4.65 -6.41
N VAL A 8 -6.99 3.55 -5.77
CA VAL A 8 -6.17 2.52 -6.41
C VAL A 8 -7.01 1.68 -7.38
N LEU A 9 -8.24 1.31 -7.02
CA LEU A 9 -9.14 0.56 -7.89
C LEU A 9 -9.42 1.29 -9.22
N ARG A 10 -9.53 2.62 -9.20
CA ARG A 10 -9.70 3.44 -10.43
C ARG A 10 -8.45 3.48 -11.34
N ARG A 11 -7.32 2.87 -10.96
CA ARG A 11 -6.03 2.95 -11.65
C ARG A 11 -5.45 1.55 -11.90
N PRO A 12 -5.93 0.82 -12.93
CA PRO A 12 -5.55 -0.57 -13.18
C PRO A 12 -4.04 -0.78 -13.41
N SER A 13 -3.35 0.23 -13.96
CA SER A 13 -1.89 0.19 -14.16
C SER A 13 -1.06 0.16 -12.86
N LEU A 14 -1.68 0.37 -11.70
CA LEU A 14 -1.03 0.29 -10.39
C LEU A 14 -1.36 -1.02 -9.66
N TRP A 15 -2.32 -1.82 -10.12
CA TRP A 15 -2.75 -3.02 -9.42
C TRP A 15 -1.64 -4.07 -9.22
N PRO A 16 -0.78 -4.38 -10.22
CA PRO A 16 0.31 -5.33 -10.02
C PRO A 16 1.29 -4.85 -8.93
N THR A 17 1.61 -3.56 -8.93
CA THR A 17 2.48 -2.95 -7.92
C THR A 17 1.81 -2.97 -6.54
N ALA A 18 0.52 -2.59 -6.46
CA ALA A 18 -0.24 -2.63 -5.22
C ALA A 18 -0.24 -4.04 -4.61
N LEU A 19 -0.53 -5.07 -5.42
CA LEU A 19 -0.54 -6.46 -4.95
C LEU A 19 0.84 -6.93 -4.50
N ARG A 20 1.92 -6.53 -5.19
CA ARG A 20 3.30 -6.84 -4.75
C ARG A 20 3.64 -6.20 -3.42
N GLN A 21 3.35 -4.91 -3.25
CA GLN A 21 3.62 -4.21 -2.00
C GLN A 21 2.78 -4.81 -0.86
N MET A 22 1.50 -5.05 -1.10
CA MET A 22 0.59 -5.76 -0.20
C MET A 22 1.17 -7.10 0.27
N ARG A 23 1.63 -7.96 -0.66
CA ARG A 23 2.27 -9.25 -0.33
C ARG A 23 3.55 -9.12 0.48
N ARG A 24 4.39 -8.10 0.22
CA ARG A 24 5.64 -7.87 0.97
C ARG A 24 5.39 -7.47 2.41
N THR A 25 4.29 -6.76 2.65
CA THR A 25 3.93 -6.23 3.98
C THR A 25 2.88 -7.06 4.70
N ALA A 26 2.35 -8.11 4.05
CA ALA A 26 1.38 -9.02 4.63
C ALA A 26 2.08 -9.94 5.64
N PRO A 27 1.43 -10.25 6.77
CA PRO A 27 1.98 -11.18 7.75
C PRO A 27 2.10 -12.60 7.14
N PRO A 28 3.09 -13.41 7.55
CA PRO A 28 3.19 -14.80 7.14
C PRO A 28 1.88 -15.56 7.40
N GLY A 29 1.49 -16.43 6.47
CA GLY A 29 0.26 -17.22 6.61
C GLY A 29 -1.04 -16.44 6.40
N TRP A 30 -1.01 -15.25 5.79
CA TRP A 30 -2.22 -14.50 5.40
C TRP A 30 -3.22 -15.34 4.60
N TRP A 31 -2.74 -16.33 3.83
CA TRP A 31 -3.58 -17.25 3.04
C TRP A 31 -4.34 -18.29 3.88
N LYS A 32 -4.03 -18.43 5.17
CA LYS A 32 -4.70 -19.38 6.08
C LYS A 32 -5.92 -18.77 6.76
N ARG A 33 -6.11 -17.45 6.68
CA ARG A 33 -7.22 -16.73 7.32
C ARG A 33 -8.00 -15.92 6.29
N ARG A 34 -9.33 -15.95 6.38
CA ARG A 34 -10.21 -15.04 5.61
C ARG A 34 -9.80 -13.58 5.90
N PRO A 35 -9.76 -12.68 4.91
CA PRO A 35 -10.32 -12.80 3.56
C PRO A 35 -9.39 -13.46 2.52
N PHE A 36 -8.31 -14.13 2.93
CA PHE A 36 -7.34 -14.77 2.03
C PHE A 36 -6.71 -13.79 1.02
N LEU A 37 -6.68 -12.51 1.39
CA LEU A 37 -6.02 -11.46 0.65
C LEU A 37 -4.74 -11.06 1.39
N PRO A 38 -3.67 -10.70 0.67
CA PRO A 38 -2.42 -10.26 1.27
C PRO A 38 -2.57 -8.82 1.80
N VAL A 39 -3.42 -8.61 2.80
CA VAL A 39 -3.61 -7.28 3.39
C VAL A 39 -2.44 -7.00 4.35
N PRO A 40 -1.82 -5.81 4.30
CA PRO A 40 -0.81 -5.43 5.29
C PRO A 40 -1.36 -5.51 6.72
N SER A 41 -0.52 -5.84 7.70
CA SER A 41 -0.96 -5.89 9.09
C SER A 41 -1.41 -4.52 9.60
N GLY A 42 -2.35 -4.49 10.55
CA GLY A 42 -2.80 -3.24 11.17
C GLY A 42 -1.66 -2.49 11.87
N GLU A 43 -0.72 -3.21 12.46
CA GLU A 43 0.49 -2.65 13.08
C GLU A 43 1.41 -1.98 12.05
N TYR A 44 1.63 -2.62 10.89
CA TYR A 44 2.39 -2.02 9.80
C TYR A 44 1.72 -0.75 9.27
N LEU A 45 0.39 -0.77 9.12
CA LEU A 45 -0.38 0.40 8.68
C LEU A 45 -0.29 1.54 9.70
N ARG A 46 -0.41 1.24 11.00
CA ARG A 46 -0.27 2.22 12.09
C ARG A 46 1.12 2.83 12.13
N PHE A 47 2.16 2.00 12.03
CA PHE A 47 3.54 2.45 11.94
C PHE A 47 3.73 3.42 10.76
N ARG A 48 3.15 3.12 9.58
CA ARG A 48 3.27 3.99 8.42
C ARG A 48 2.58 5.34 8.65
N LEU A 49 1.41 5.36 9.29
CA LEU A 49 0.70 6.60 9.60
C LEU A 49 1.50 7.49 10.57
N ILE A 50 2.08 6.90 11.62
CA ILE A 50 2.96 7.62 12.55
C ILE A 50 4.18 8.20 11.82
N THR A 51 4.82 7.42 10.96
CA THR A 51 6.06 7.84 10.29
C THR A 51 5.80 8.93 9.26
N GLN A 52 4.70 8.84 8.53
CA GLN A 52 4.36 9.77 7.45
C GLN A 52 3.69 11.05 7.94
N TYR A 53 2.76 10.94 8.90
CA TYR A 53 1.90 12.05 9.33
C TYR A 53 2.13 12.47 10.79
N GLY A 54 2.94 11.74 11.56
CA GLY A 54 3.11 11.97 13.00
C GLY A 54 1.93 11.50 13.86
N ASP A 55 0.87 10.98 13.25
CA ASP A 55 -0.38 10.63 13.91
C ASP A 55 -0.88 9.23 13.44
N PRO A 56 -1.00 8.24 14.35
CA PRO A 56 -1.49 6.90 14.02
C PRO A 56 -2.98 6.85 13.63
N GLU A 57 -3.76 7.87 13.97
CA GLU A 57 -5.20 7.96 13.69
C GLU A 57 -5.50 8.77 12.43
N HIS A 58 -4.46 9.34 11.80
CA HIS A 58 -4.60 10.09 10.57
C HIS A 58 -5.28 9.27 9.47
N ALA A 59 -6.20 9.90 8.74
CA ALA A 59 -6.87 9.25 7.62
C ALA A 59 -5.90 9.08 6.45
N TRP A 60 -5.86 7.90 5.85
CA TRP A 60 -5.11 7.67 4.61
C TRP A 60 -5.55 8.62 3.49
N GLU A 61 -4.65 9.54 3.10
CA GLU A 61 -4.87 10.42 1.96
C GLU A 61 -4.76 9.60 0.65
N PRO A 62 -5.79 9.58 -0.20
CA PRO A 62 -5.78 8.77 -1.42
C PRO A 62 -4.65 9.11 -2.39
N ASP A 63 -4.30 10.40 -2.51
CA ASP A 63 -3.25 10.84 -3.43
C ASP A 63 -1.86 10.39 -2.98
N ASP A 64 -1.60 10.39 -1.67
CA ASP A 64 -0.34 9.87 -1.12
C ASP A 64 -0.17 8.38 -1.39
N VAL A 65 -1.24 7.59 -1.25
CA VAL A 65 -1.21 6.16 -1.58
C VAL A 65 -0.95 5.93 -3.07
N VAL A 66 -1.56 6.73 -3.95
CA VAL A 66 -1.34 6.64 -5.40
C VAL A 66 0.08 7.05 -5.77
N ASN A 67 0.59 8.14 -5.18
CA ASN A 67 1.94 8.64 -5.41
C ASN A 67 2.99 7.63 -4.95
N TYR A 68 2.82 7.04 -3.78
CA TYR A 68 3.67 5.95 -3.28
C TYR A 68 3.71 4.76 -4.25
N LEU A 69 2.56 4.29 -4.74
CA LEU A 69 2.53 3.17 -5.68
C LEU A 69 3.15 3.51 -7.04
N ARG A 70 3.00 4.74 -7.52
CA ARG A 70 3.70 5.22 -8.73
C ARG A 70 5.21 5.22 -8.52
N TRP A 71 5.66 5.70 -7.37
CA TRP A 71 7.06 5.68 -6.99
C TRP A 71 7.61 4.24 -6.95
N CYS A 72 6.92 3.32 -6.27
CA CYS A 72 7.32 1.90 -6.24
C CYS A 72 7.42 1.30 -7.64
N ARG A 73 6.44 1.57 -8.51
CA ARG A 73 6.45 1.05 -9.88
C ARG A 73 7.65 1.58 -10.68
N ASN A 74 7.94 2.87 -10.57
CA ASN A 74 9.06 3.48 -11.28
C ASN A 74 10.41 2.98 -10.73
N PHE A 75 10.50 2.78 -9.41
CA PHE A 75 11.68 2.21 -8.75
C PHE A 75 11.92 0.76 -9.19
N GLU A 76 10.89 -0.09 -9.18
CA GLU A 76 10.95 -1.47 -9.70
C GLU A 76 11.32 -1.53 -11.19
N ALA A 77 10.93 -0.52 -11.97
CA ALA A 77 11.22 -0.44 -13.40
C ALA A 77 12.60 0.18 -13.71
N GLY A 78 13.39 0.53 -12.69
CA GLY A 78 14.70 1.19 -12.88
C GLY A 78 14.61 2.58 -13.50
N LYS A 79 13.45 3.25 -13.41
CA LYS A 79 13.18 4.54 -14.07
C LYS A 79 13.55 5.76 -13.22
N TYR A 80 14.16 5.56 -12.06
CA TYR A 80 14.74 6.66 -11.28
C TYR A 80 16.23 6.79 -11.65
N PRO A 81 16.68 7.94 -12.19
CA PRO A 81 18.09 8.24 -12.22
C PRO A 81 18.55 8.39 -10.76
N GLY A 82 19.53 7.59 -10.35
CA GLY A 82 20.24 7.78 -9.09
C GLY A 82 21.10 9.03 -9.12
#